data_AF-A0A822AB97-F1
#
_entry.id   AF-A0A822AB97-F1
#
_cell.length_a   1.000
_cell.length_b   1.000
_cell.length_c   1.000
_cell.angle_alpha   90.00
_cell.angle_beta   90.00
_cell.angle_gamma   90.00
#
_symmetry.space_group_name_H-M   'P 1'
#
loop_
_entity.id
_entity.type
_entity.pdbx_description
1 polymer ?
#
loop_
_entity_poly.entity_id
_entity_poly.type
_entity_poly.pdbx_seq_one_letter_code
_entity_poly.pdbx_strand_id
1 'polypeptide(L)'
;IISGESGAGKTVSAKFIMSYIAEVSGGGPNVQRIKDVILQSNPLLEAFGNAKTIRNDNSSRFGKYIEIRFSRGGEPIGGVISNFLLEK
;
A
#
# COMPACT_ATOMS: atom_id res chain seq x y z
N ILE A 1 -3.18 -7.08 -8.68
CA ILE A 1 -1.72 -7.17 -8.48
C ILE A 1 -1.09 -6.01 -9.24
N ILE A 2 -0.17 -5.27 -8.63
CA ILE A 2 0.53 -4.15 -9.29
C ILE A 2 1.99 -4.57 -9.46
N SER A 3 2.44 -4.71 -10.71
CA SER A 3 3.81 -5.09 -11.08
C SER A 3 4.45 -4.02 -11.95
N GLY A 4 5.78 -3.95 -11.95
CA GLY A 4 6.55 -3.00 -12.76
C GLY A 4 7.90 -2.68 -12.13
N GLU A 5 8.79 -2.08 -12.90
CA GLU A 5 10.10 -1.65 -12.41
C GLU A 5 9.99 -0.57 -11.33
N SER A 6 11.05 -0.40 -10.54
CA SER A 6 11.06 0.70 -9.58
C SER A 6 11.01 2.05 -10.32
N GLY A 7 10.17 2.98 -9.84
CA GLY A 7 9.84 4.22 -10.53
C GLY A 7 8.62 4.16 -11.46
N ALA A 8 8.06 2.98 -11.77
CA ALA A 8 6.89 2.83 -12.65
C ALA A 8 5.55 3.33 -12.07
N GLY A 9 5.57 4.05 -10.94
CA GLY A 9 4.36 4.62 -10.32
C GLY A 9 3.53 3.65 -9.47
N LYS A 10 4.03 2.45 -9.15
CA LYS A 10 3.28 1.43 -8.39
C LYS A 10 2.66 1.94 -7.09
N THR A 11 3.43 2.68 -6.29
CA THR A 11 2.97 3.27 -5.02
C THR A 11 1.87 4.32 -5.24
N VAL A 12 2.00 5.10 -6.31
CA VAL A 12 1.00 6.12 -6.70
C VAL A 12 -0.29 5.44 -7.15
N SER A 13 -0.21 4.42 -7.99
CA SER A 13 -1.38 3.62 -8.41
C SER A 13 -2.09 2.97 -7.22
N ALA A 14 -1.34 2.41 -6.26
CA ALA A 14 -1.91 1.85 -5.04
C ALA A 14 -2.67 2.91 -4.22
N LYS A 15 -2.12 4.13 -4.10
CA LYS A 15 -2.79 5.25 -3.44
C LYS A 15 -4.12 5.61 -4.11
N PHE A 16 -4.17 5.67 -5.44
CA PHE A 16 -5.42 5.97 -6.16
C PHE A 16 -6.47 4.89 -5.98
N ILE A 17 -6.08 3.61 -6.05
CA ILE A 17 -7.00 2.48 -5.82
C ILE A 17 -7.57 2.55 -4.40
N MET A 18 -6.73 2.81 -3.39
CA MET A 18 -7.18 2.96 -2.00
C MET A 18 -8.14 4.13 -1.83
N SER A 19 -7.85 5.29 -2.43
CA SER A 19 -8.76 6.45 -2.39
C SER A 19 -10.09 6.16 -3.07
N TYR A 20 -10.08 5.45 -4.19
CA TYR A 20 -11.31 5.07 -4.89
C TYR A 20 -12.17 4.12 -4.04
N ILE A 21 -11.56 3.05 -3.51
CA ILE A 21 -12.24 2.12 -2.60
C ILE A 21 -12.81 2.88 -1.40
N ALA A 22 -12.06 3.85 -0.87
CA ALA A 22 -12.52 4.64 0.26
C ALA A 22 -13.78 5.46 -0.05
N GLU A 23 -13.81 6.09 -1.23
CA GLU A 23 -14.92 6.91 -1.69
C GLU A 23 -16.18 6.08 -1.94
N VAL A 24 -16.06 4.97 -2.69
CA VAL A 24 -17.22 4.14 -3.06
C VAL A 24 -17.81 3.34 -1.89
N SER A 25 -17.02 3.12 -0.83
CA SER A 25 -17.46 2.46 0.40
C SER A 25 -18.12 3.42 1.41
N GLY A 26 -18.55 4.61 0.98
CA GLY A 26 -19.28 5.57 1.81
C GLY A 26 -18.39 6.55 2.57
N GLY A 27 -17.07 6.54 2.37
CA GLY A 27 -16.15 7.60 2.80
C GLY A 27 -16.05 7.82 4.32
N GLY A 28 -16.62 6.94 5.14
CA GLY A 28 -16.75 7.13 6.58
C GLY A 28 -15.40 7.25 7.33
N PRO A 29 -15.41 7.73 8.59
CA PRO A 29 -14.20 7.99 9.37
C PRO A 29 -13.25 6.78 9.49
N ASN A 30 -13.82 5.57 9.59
CA ASN A 30 -13.04 4.33 9.65
C ASN A 30 -12.28 4.06 8.35
N VAL A 31 -12.91 4.36 7.22
CA VAL A 31 -12.34 4.16 5.89
C VAL A 31 -11.18 5.13 5.64
N GLN A 32 -11.37 6.39 6.02
CA GLN A 32 -10.31 7.40 5.98
C GLN A 32 -9.13 6.99 6.88
N ARG A 33 -9.42 6.48 8.08
CA ARG A 33 -8.38 5.99 9.00
C ARG A 33 -7.56 4.84 8.39
N ILE A 34 -8.21 3.87 7.75
CA ILE A 34 -7.52 2.75 7.08
C ILE A 34 -6.64 3.26 5.94
N LYS A 35 -7.16 4.17 5.12
CA LYS A 35 -6.40 4.83 4.05
C LYS A 35 -5.16 5.53 4.61
N ASP A 36 -5.31 6.33 5.65
CA ASP A 36 -4.23 7.12 6.24
C ASP A 36 -3.15 6.23 6.86
N VAL A 37 -3.52 5.16 7.58
CA VAL A 37 -2.56 4.18 8.12
C VAL A 37 -1.74 3.54 7.00
N ILE A 38 -2.39 3.15 5.90
CA ILE A 38 -1.70 2.53 4.76
C ILE A 38 -0.76 3.52 4.09
N LEU A 39 -1.18 4.77 3.88
CA LEU A 39 -0.34 5.79 3.26
C LEU A 39 0.83 6.21 4.14
N GLN A 40 0.61 6.37 5.45
CA GLN A 40 1.64 6.73 6.42
C GLN A 40 2.63 5.58 6.68
N SER A 41 2.22 4.32 6.44
CA SER A 41 3.15 3.18 6.51
C SER A 41 4.21 3.18 5.40
N ASN A 42 3.94 3.83 4.26
CA ASN A 42 4.84 3.77 3.10
C ASN A 42 6.24 4.31 3.39
N PRO A 43 6.43 5.54 3.92
CA PRO A 43 7.76 6.04 4.26
C PRO A 43 8.54 5.12 5.21
N LEU A 44 7.84 4.51 6.18
CA LEU A 44 8.46 3.56 7.11
C LEU A 44 8.96 2.32 6.37
N LEU A 45 8.10 1.70 5.56
CA LEU A 45 8.45 0.49 4.80
C LEU A 45 9.50 0.76 3.73
N GLU A 46 9.48 1.92 3.10
CA GLU A 46 10.51 2.35 2.16
C GLU A 46 11.85 2.56 2.87
N ALA A 47 11.87 3.16 4.06
CA ALA A 47 13.11 3.34 4.83
C ALA A 47 13.79 2.01 5.23
N PHE A 48 13.00 0.96 5.51
CA PHE A 48 13.54 -0.36 5.86
C PHE A 48 13.78 -1.30 4.67
N GLY A 49 13.02 -1.14 3.59
CA GLY A 49 12.95 -2.12 2.52
C GLY A 49 13.39 -1.61 1.14
N ASN A 50 13.64 -0.31 1.00
CA ASN A 50 14.23 0.22 -0.23
C ASN A 50 15.75 0.30 -0.10
N ALA A 51 16.42 -0.03 -1.18
CA ALA A 51 17.86 0.10 -1.30
C ALA A 51 18.21 0.82 -2.60
N LYS A 52 19.30 1.59 -2.54
CA LYS A 52 19.95 2.09 -3.74
C LYS A 52 20.59 0.93 -4.49
N THR A 53 20.28 0.81 -5.77
CA THR A 53 20.90 -0.11 -6.72
C THR A 53 21.63 0.69 -7.80
N ILE A 54 22.40 0.01 -8.64
CA ILE A 54 23.11 0.66 -9.77
C ILE A 54 22.14 1.36 -10.74
N ARG A 55 20.89 0.87 -10.85
CA ARG A 55 19.90 1.35 -11.82
C ARG A 55 18.78 2.19 -11.21
N ASN A 56 18.65 2.21 -9.89
CA ASN A 56 17.55 2.88 -9.22
C ASN A 56 17.92 3.23 -7.77
N ASP A 57 17.82 4.51 -7.43
CA ASP A 57 18.19 5.05 -6.12
C ASP A 57 17.23 4.66 -4.97
N ASN A 58 16.00 4.24 -5.29
CA ASN A 58 14.95 3.90 -4.33
C ASN A 58 14.22 2.62 -4.76
N SER A 59 14.96 1.51 -4.87
CA SER A 59 14.42 0.23 -5.33
C SER A 59 13.87 -0.58 -4.17
N SER A 60 12.56 -0.86 -4.17
CA SER A 60 11.95 -1.76 -3.17
C SER A 60 12.44 -3.19 -3.36
N ARG A 61 13.00 -3.78 -2.29
CA ARG A 61 13.50 -5.17 -2.24
C ARG A 61 12.57 -6.11 -1.47
N PHE A 62 11.32 -5.68 -1.31
CA PHE A 62 10.26 -6.44 -0.66
C PHE A 62 8.97 -6.36 -1.48
N GLY A 63 8.18 -7.42 -1.40
CA GLY A 63 6.78 -7.41 -1.81
C GLY A 63 5.91 -6.82 -0.69
N LYS A 64 5.01 -5.92 -1.05
CA LYS A 64 3.98 -5.40 -0.13
C LYS A 64 2.63 -6.00 -0.51
N TYR A 65 1.97 -6.63 0.46
CA TYR A 65 0.58 -7.07 0.34
C TYR A 65 -0.28 -6.27 1.31
N ILE A 66 -1.40 -5.75 0.79
CA ILE A 66 -2.34 -4.96 1.57
C ILE A 66 -3.68 -5.66 1.46
N GLU A 67 -4.18 -6.14 2.59
CA GLU A 67 -5.50 -6.71 2.74
C GLU A 67 -6.44 -5.64 3.29
N ILE A 68 -7.59 -5.47 2.67
CA ILE A 68 -8.69 -4.64 3.19
C ILE A 68 -9.85 -5.57 3.51
N ARG A 69 -10.33 -5.51 4.75
CA ARG A 69 -11.45 -6.31 5.22
C ARG A 69 -12.72 -5.48 5.17
N PHE A 70 -13.76 -6.06 4.60
CA PHE A 70 -15.08 -5.45 4.50
C PHE A 70 -16.07 -6.18 5.39
N SER A 71 -17.03 -5.44 5.95
CA SER A 71 -18.21 -6.01 6.58
C SER A 71 -19.12 -6.64 5.52
N ARG A 72 -20.12 -7.42 5.96
CA ARG A 72 -21.17 -7.92 5.07
C ARG A 72 -21.94 -6.79 4.36
N GLY A 73 -21.95 -5.58 4.91
CA GLY A 73 -22.57 -4.39 4.32
C GLY A 73 -21.70 -3.67 3.29
N GLY A 74 -20.47 -4.15 3.03
CA GLY A 74 -19.55 -3.51 2.07
C GLY A 74 -18.72 -2.36 2.66
N GLU A 75 -18.77 -2.16 3.98
CA GLU A 75 -17.98 -1.14 4.67
C GLU A 75 -16.60 -1.68 5.09
N PRO A 76 -15.50 -0.97 4.82
CA PRO A 76 -14.16 -1.32 5.31
C PRO A 76 -14.12 -1.28 6.83
N ILE A 77 -13.83 -2.42 7.45
CA ILE A 77 -13.72 -2.56 8.91
C ILE A 77 -12.26 -2.59 9.39
N GLY A 78 -11.31 -2.82 8.48
CA GLY A 78 -9.89 -2.84 8.82
C GLY A 78 -9.02 -3.31 7.65
N GLY A 79 -7.75 -3.54 7.94
CA GLY A 79 -6.81 -4.07 6.97
C GLY A 79 -5.53 -4.56 7.61
N VAL A 80 -4.77 -5.36 6.86
CA VAL A 80 -3.48 -5.91 7.28
C VAL A 80 -2.47 -5.62 6.18
N ILE A 81 -1.29 -5.15 6.58
CA ILE A 81 -0.15 -5.01 5.68
C ILE A 81 0.81 -6.16 5.98
N SER A 82 1.07 -7.00 4.99
CA SER A 82 2.05 -8.08 5.08
C SER A 82 3.22 -7.78 4.16
N ASN A 83 4.43 -7.93 4.69
CA ASN A 83 5.67 -7.74 3.95
C ASN A 83 6.24 -9.11 3.58
N PHE A 84 6.60 -9.27 2.32
CA PHE A 84 7.27 -10.45 1.80
C PHE A 84 8.69 -10.05 1.44
N LEU A 85 9.65 -10.43 2.28
CA LEU A 85 11.07 -10.18 2.01
C LEU A 85 11.51 -11.16 0.91
N LEU A 86 11.94 -10.61 -0.22
CA LEU A 86 12.40 -11.38 -1.36
C LEU A 86 13.93 -11.52 -1.41
N GLU A 87 14.65 -10.76 -0.59
CA GLU A 87 16.12 -10.81 -0.55
C GLU A 87 16.62 -10.90 0.89
N LYS A 88 17.45 -11.92 1.14
CA LYS A 88 18.29 -12.09 2.32
C LYS A 88 19.71 -11.66 1.99
#